data_AF-A0A438FWC7-F1
#
_entry.id   AF-A0A438FWC7-F1
#
_cell.length_a   1.000
_cell.length_b   1.000
_cell.length_c   1.000
_cell.angle_alpha   90.00
_cell.angle_beta   90.00
_cell.angle_gamma   90.00
#
_symmetry.space_group_name_H-M   'P 1'
#
loop_
_entity.id
_entity.type
_entity.pdbx_description
1 polymer ?
#
loop_
_entity_poly.entity_id
_entity_poly.type
_entity_poly.pdbx_seq_one_letter_code
_entity_poly.pdbx_strand_id
1 'polypeptide(L)'
;MALPRYVVLKSKYNKKYLRYIHEDVQIHGFLQFSGEEVVTPYSKYQVERAKNGGGLVHIRCCYNNKYWVRWSKNHWWIVAGADEPDEDQSSWSCTLFEPVHVDGDAQTLRFRHVQLGHYACLWRLPPPYGSCLFAGSTSADNDLCDVCTIIDWESLLILPKHIAFKGDNGHYLSARKIEGHPYLEFASSDIGDPTVGNEVFTTQDGSVRIKSDYFGRFWRRSPNWIWADSDDSTTNNSDTLFWPVRVDNNVVALRNLGNNNFCKRLTTEGKTSCLNAAVSTISREARLEVAELVLSRNIYNVNFRLMDARIYDQSVIVMTTAEAINRTHEPHTQQVKLSYTETKSRTWKGSVSLKLGVKITMESGVPFIANGKLEISSEFSGAYEWGETESVTTAMETMYNVTVPAMTRVTVSMIGTKGSCDVPFSYTQRDTLTDGKIVVDNMDDGVYVGVNCFNVKYETKEENL
;
A
#
# COMPACT_ATOMS: atom_id res chain seq x y z
N MET A 1 20.43 12.73 -9.20
CA MET A 1 19.84 11.37 -9.17
C MET A 1 18.36 11.51 -8.82
N ALA A 2 17.47 10.74 -9.44
CA ALA A 2 16.04 10.86 -9.17
C ALA A 2 15.68 10.09 -7.89
N LEU A 3 14.79 10.65 -7.07
CA LEU A 3 14.19 9.94 -5.93
C LEU A 3 13.43 8.69 -6.40
N PRO A 4 13.45 7.58 -5.61
CA PRO A 4 12.57 6.45 -5.84
C PRO A 4 11.10 6.89 -5.85
N ARG A 5 10.25 6.15 -6.57
CA ARG A 5 8.81 6.45 -6.64
C ARG A 5 8.13 6.27 -5.28
N TYR A 6 8.54 5.24 -4.54
CA TYR A 6 8.08 5.01 -3.18
C TYR A 6 9.26 5.00 -2.22
N VAL A 7 9.15 5.76 -1.15
CA VAL A 7 10.25 5.97 -0.19
C VAL A 7 9.80 5.72 1.25
N VAL A 8 10.77 5.31 2.07
CA VAL A 8 10.72 5.42 3.53
C VAL A 8 11.83 6.36 3.97
N LEU A 9 11.52 7.20 4.95
CA LEU A 9 12.46 8.17 5.49
C LEU A 9 12.90 7.74 6.88
N LYS A 10 14.21 7.57 7.08
CA LYS A 10 14.79 7.29 8.40
C LYS A 10 15.57 8.52 8.89
N SER A 11 15.22 9.03 10.07
CA SER A 11 15.94 10.18 10.64
C SER A 11 17.39 9.80 10.95
N LYS A 12 18.36 10.64 10.53
CA LYS A 12 19.75 10.49 11.00
C LYS A 12 19.89 10.80 12.48
N TYR A 13 19.00 11.61 13.05
CA TYR A 13 19.05 12.03 14.46
C TYR A 13 18.66 10.90 15.42
N ASN A 14 17.39 10.46 15.42
CA ASN A 14 16.89 9.46 16.38
C ASN A 14 16.86 8.01 15.84
N LYS A 15 17.25 7.79 14.58
CA LYS A 15 17.26 6.50 13.88
C LYS A 15 15.89 5.84 13.71
N LYS A 16 14.78 6.55 13.94
CA LYS A 16 13.41 6.06 13.71
C LYS A 16 12.95 6.40 12.30
N TYR A 17 11.96 5.65 11.83
CA TYR A 17 11.30 5.88 10.55
C TYR A 17 10.19 6.93 10.72
N LEU A 18 10.03 7.79 9.71
CA LEU A 18 8.90 8.69 9.61
C LEU A 18 7.65 7.86 9.35
N ARG A 19 6.65 7.99 10.22
CA ARG A 19 5.36 7.33 10.06
C ARG A 19 4.21 8.34 10.17
N TYR A 20 3.10 7.99 9.54
CA TYR A 20 1.80 8.61 9.76
C TYR A 20 1.25 8.24 11.14
N ILE A 21 0.68 9.21 11.85
CA ILE A 21 -0.07 8.99 13.09
C ILE A 21 -1.54 8.77 12.74
N HIS A 22 -1.94 7.50 12.76
CA HIS A 22 -3.31 7.06 12.49
C HIS A 22 -4.14 6.92 13.78
N GLU A 23 -3.45 6.85 14.93
CA GLU A 23 -4.08 6.72 16.23
C GLU A 23 -4.99 7.91 16.54
N ASP A 24 -6.07 7.66 17.29
CA ASP A 24 -7.02 8.69 17.70
C ASP A 24 -6.46 9.51 18.88
N VAL A 25 -5.49 10.37 18.54
CA VAL A 25 -4.77 11.24 19.47
C VAL A 25 -4.70 12.67 18.94
N GLN A 26 -4.26 13.63 19.77
CA GLN A 26 -4.19 15.06 19.42
C GLN A 26 -3.43 15.37 18.11
N ILE A 27 -2.47 14.52 17.75
CA ILE A 27 -1.62 14.66 16.56
C ILE A 27 -2.01 13.67 15.43
N HIS A 28 -3.24 13.15 15.43
CA HIS A 28 -3.75 12.38 14.30
C HIS A 28 -3.54 13.14 12.99
N GLY A 29 -3.06 12.46 11.95
CA GLY A 29 -2.72 13.09 10.66
C GLY A 29 -1.28 13.61 10.55
N PHE A 30 -0.56 13.72 11.67
CA PHE A 30 0.82 14.20 11.68
C PHE A 30 1.79 13.12 11.20
N LEU A 31 2.98 13.58 10.82
CA LEU A 31 4.11 12.73 10.46
C LEU A 31 5.14 12.79 11.59
N GLN A 32 5.53 11.64 12.15
CA GLN A 32 6.42 11.57 13.30
C GLN A 32 7.52 10.55 13.10
N PHE A 33 8.74 10.88 13.49
CA PHE A 33 9.86 9.95 13.50
C PHE A 33 9.79 9.03 14.74
N SER A 34 8.81 8.14 14.74
CA SER A 34 8.56 7.17 15.81
C SER A 34 8.35 5.73 15.32
N GLY A 35 8.48 5.48 14.01
CA GLY A 35 8.41 4.13 13.45
C GLY A 35 9.65 3.30 13.81
N GLU A 36 9.42 2.07 14.26
CA GLU A 36 10.47 1.10 14.63
C GLU A 36 10.90 0.21 13.47
N GLU A 37 9.99 -0.02 12.52
CA GLU A 37 10.16 -0.95 11.41
C GLU A 37 10.12 -0.22 10.08
N VAL A 38 10.96 -0.64 9.14
CA VAL A 38 11.01 -0.03 7.81
C VAL A 38 9.76 -0.36 6.99
N VAL A 39 9.15 -1.53 7.21
CA VAL A 39 8.01 -2.00 6.42
C VAL A 39 6.71 -1.94 7.22
N THR A 40 6.06 -0.78 7.21
CA THR A 40 4.72 -0.58 7.79
C THR A 40 3.84 0.19 6.81
N PRO A 41 2.50 0.05 6.86
CA PRO A 41 1.61 0.82 5.99
C PRO A 41 1.75 2.33 6.22
N TYR A 42 2.14 2.73 7.43
CA TYR A 42 2.24 4.12 7.86
C TYR A 42 3.53 4.84 7.44
N SER A 43 4.57 4.11 7.02
CA SER A 43 5.89 4.70 6.72
C SER A 43 6.19 4.82 5.22
N LYS A 44 5.25 4.40 4.38
CA LYS A 44 5.38 4.43 2.92
C LYS A 44 4.85 5.74 2.35
N TYR A 45 5.71 6.43 1.59
CA TYR A 45 5.36 7.67 0.90
C TYR A 45 5.60 7.57 -0.60
N GLN A 46 4.68 8.11 -1.39
CA GLN A 46 4.83 8.26 -2.83
C GLN A 46 5.44 9.62 -3.15
N VAL A 47 6.44 9.63 -4.02
CA VAL A 47 7.04 10.84 -4.58
C VAL A 47 6.50 11.06 -5.98
N GLU A 48 5.90 12.22 -6.20
CA GLU A 48 5.32 12.62 -7.49
C GLU A 48 6.02 13.89 -7.99
N ARG A 49 6.39 13.93 -9.27
CA ARG A 49 7.06 15.12 -9.83
C ARG A 49 6.04 16.25 -10.01
N ALA A 50 6.44 17.47 -9.70
CA ALA A 50 5.64 18.66 -9.98
C ALA A 50 5.41 18.80 -11.50
N LYS A 51 4.24 19.33 -11.89
CA LYS A 51 3.88 19.56 -13.30
C LYS A 51 4.76 20.64 -13.93
N ASN A 52 5.07 21.69 -13.17
CA ASN A 52 5.75 22.89 -13.68
C ASN A 52 7.16 23.14 -13.08
N GLY A 53 7.81 22.15 -12.44
CA GLY A 53 8.99 22.39 -11.59
C GLY A 53 10.28 21.64 -11.96
N GLY A 54 11.39 22.38 -12.05
CA GLY A 54 12.76 21.89 -12.25
C GLY A 54 13.33 21.08 -11.06
N GLY A 55 12.77 19.90 -10.81
CA GLY A 55 13.23 18.97 -9.76
C GLY A 55 12.40 19.00 -8.46
N LEU A 56 11.34 19.81 -8.40
CA LEU A 56 10.40 19.84 -7.27
C LEU A 56 9.47 18.62 -7.27
N VAL A 57 9.02 18.22 -6.08
CA VAL A 57 8.18 17.05 -5.88
C VAL A 57 7.01 17.34 -4.95
N HIS A 58 5.93 16.60 -5.13
CA HIS A 58 4.89 16.36 -4.14
C HIS A 58 5.22 15.05 -3.40
N ILE A 59 4.91 14.99 -2.11
CA ILE A 59 5.09 13.78 -1.29
C ILE A 59 3.75 13.42 -0.68
N ARG A 60 3.36 12.16 -0.79
CA ARG A 60 2.02 11.70 -0.44
C ARG A 60 2.10 10.47 0.46
N CYS A 61 1.37 10.46 1.57
CA CYS A 61 1.30 9.27 2.42
C CYS A 61 0.48 8.19 1.71
N CYS A 62 1.02 6.97 1.60
CA CYS A 62 0.31 5.87 0.93
C CYS A 62 -0.82 5.26 1.76
N TYR A 63 -0.84 5.48 3.09
CA TYR A 63 -1.91 5.00 3.96
C TYR A 63 -3.21 5.79 3.71
N ASN A 64 -3.25 7.07 4.07
CA ASN A 64 -4.46 7.91 3.93
C ASN A 64 -4.60 8.53 2.52
N ASN A 65 -3.64 8.27 1.64
CA ASN A 65 -3.60 8.74 0.27
C ASN A 65 -3.46 10.27 0.11
N LYS A 66 -3.05 11.04 1.14
CA LYS A 66 -3.01 12.53 1.13
C LYS A 66 -1.61 13.12 1.05
N TYR A 67 -1.51 14.33 0.48
CA TYR A 67 -0.27 15.05 0.25
C TYR A 67 0.23 15.73 1.53
N TRP A 68 1.55 15.82 1.63
CA TRP A 68 2.26 16.60 2.64
C TRP A 68 1.94 18.08 2.46
N VAL A 69 1.48 18.69 3.54
CA VAL A 69 1.10 20.10 3.57
C VAL A 69 1.33 20.63 4.97
N ARG A 70 1.43 21.96 5.11
CA ARG A 70 1.39 22.59 6.43
C ARG A 70 0.04 22.34 7.11
N TRP A 71 0.07 22.14 8.42
CA TRP A 71 -1.14 21.86 9.20
C TRP A 71 -2.18 22.98 9.14
N SER A 72 -1.72 24.25 9.12
CA SER A 72 -2.57 25.40 8.83
C SER A 72 -1.73 26.60 8.41
N LYS A 73 -2.40 27.69 7.98
CA LYS A 73 -1.77 28.98 7.67
C LYS A 73 -0.86 29.52 8.78
N ASN A 74 -1.12 29.14 10.05
CA ASN A 74 -0.39 29.64 11.21
C ASN A 74 0.60 28.62 11.81
N HIS A 75 0.68 27.42 11.25
CA HIS A 75 1.57 26.36 11.74
C HIS A 75 2.57 25.94 10.67
N TRP A 76 3.73 25.46 11.11
CA TRP A 76 4.80 24.92 10.25
C TRP A 76 4.97 23.40 10.42
N TRP A 77 4.11 22.76 11.21
CA TRP A 77 3.97 21.31 11.24
C TRP A 77 3.57 20.79 9.87
N ILE A 78 4.20 19.71 9.43
CA ILE A 78 3.86 19.03 8.18
C ILE A 78 3.00 17.80 8.49
N VAL A 79 1.84 17.73 7.84
CA VAL A 79 0.84 16.67 7.98
C VAL A 79 0.55 16.05 6.61
N ALA A 80 0.06 14.81 6.57
CA ALA A 80 -0.48 14.23 5.35
C ALA A 80 -1.99 14.55 5.26
N GLY A 81 -2.31 15.77 4.79
CA GLY A 81 -3.66 16.33 4.94
C GLY A 81 -4.32 16.88 3.68
N ALA A 82 -3.56 17.15 2.62
CA ALA A 82 -4.12 17.72 1.39
C ALA A 82 -4.68 16.64 0.47
N ASP A 83 -5.92 16.81 0.01
CA ASP A 83 -6.57 15.88 -0.93
C ASP A 83 -6.10 16.07 -2.37
N GLU A 84 -5.53 17.22 -2.72
CA GLU A 84 -5.01 17.54 -4.05
C GLU A 84 -3.66 18.26 -3.95
N PRO A 85 -2.78 18.17 -4.97
CA PRO A 85 -1.53 18.92 -4.99
C PRO A 85 -1.78 20.41 -5.26
N ASP A 86 -1.04 21.28 -4.58
CA ASP A 86 -1.07 22.74 -4.74
C ASP A 86 0.33 23.25 -5.12
N GLU A 87 0.48 23.72 -6.36
CA GLU A 87 1.75 24.25 -6.89
C GLU A 87 1.87 25.78 -6.78
N ASP A 88 0.89 26.47 -6.19
CA ASP A 88 1.01 27.89 -5.90
C ASP A 88 2.00 28.11 -4.74
N GLN A 89 3.23 28.50 -5.07
CA GLN A 89 4.30 28.73 -4.10
C GLN A 89 4.02 29.89 -3.13
N SER A 90 3.02 30.74 -3.40
CA SER A 90 2.57 31.79 -2.49
C SER A 90 1.51 31.30 -1.49
N SER A 91 0.85 30.19 -1.80
CA SER A 91 -0.22 29.60 -1.00
C SER A 91 0.35 28.87 0.21
N TRP A 92 -0.21 29.11 1.40
CA TRP A 92 0.20 28.39 2.61
C TRP A 92 -0.06 26.87 2.50
N SER A 93 -0.98 26.46 1.63
CA SER A 93 -1.31 25.05 1.35
C SER A 93 -0.45 24.44 0.25
N CYS A 94 0.57 25.14 -0.25
CA CYS A 94 1.53 24.60 -1.21
C CYS A 94 2.07 23.24 -0.74
N THR A 95 2.03 22.24 -1.62
CA THR A 95 2.46 20.86 -1.34
C THR A 95 3.85 20.54 -1.90
N LEU A 96 4.53 21.54 -2.46
CA LEU A 96 5.83 21.38 -3.10
C LEU A 96 6.96 21.29 -2.07
N PHE A 97 7.81 20.28 -2.27
CA PHE A 97 9.08 20.13 -1.59
C PHE A 97 10.23 20.03 -2.60
N GLU A 98 11.38 20.54 -2.20
CA GLU A 98 12.63 20.42 -2.93
C GLU A 98 13.55 19.42 -2.21
N PRO A 99 13.90 18.30 -2.85
CA PRO A 99 14.90 17.37 -2.33
C PRO A 99 16.31 17.96 -2.51
N VAL A 100 17.04 18.13 -1.42
CA VAL A 100 18.40 18.66 -1.41
C VAL A 100 19.36 17.59 -0.91
N HIS A 101 20.35 17.22 -1.72
CA HIS A 101 21.33 16.20 -1.32
C HIS A 101 22.26 16.73 -0.24
N VAL A 102 22.64 15.86 0.69
CA VAL A 102 23.70 16.17 1.66
C VAL A 102 25.04 15.80 1.03
N ASP A 103 26.00 16.73 1.08
CA ASP A 103 27.33 16.51 0.51
C ASP A 103 28.00 15.26 1.10
N GLY A 104 28.52 14.40 0.22
CA GLY A 104 29.26 13.19 0.62
C GLY A 104 28.43 11.95 0.92
N ASP A 105 27.10 11.99 0.93
CA ASP A 105 26.24 10.80 1.13
C ASP A 105 25.01 10.83 0.20
N ALA A 106 25.11 10.08 -0.91
CA ALA A 106 24.08 10.01 -1.96
C ALA A 106 22.75 9.40 -1.49
N GLN A 107 22.71 8.71 -0.35
CA GLN A 107 21.50 8.12 0.22
C GLN A 107 20.79 9.05 1.21
N THR A 108 21.31 10.27 1.40
CA THR A 108 20.77 11.21 2.38
C THR A 108 20.31 12.50 1.74
N LEU A 109 19.12 12.92 2.18
CA LEU A 109 18.47 14.12 1.68
C LEU A 109 17.95 14.97 2.81
N ARG A 110 17.84 16.26 2.51
CA ARG A 110 16.95 17.20 3.18
C ARG A 110 15.76 17.45 2.27
N PHE A 111 14.63 17.81 2.86
CA PHE A 111 13.46 18.29 2.11
C PHE A 111 13.21 19.73 2.49
N ARG A 112 13.21 20.65 1.52
CA ARG A 112 12.88 22.06 1.73
C ARG A 112 11.43 22.31 1.31
N HIS A 113 10.60 22.75 2.23
CA HIS A 113 9.22 23.16 1.95
C HIS A 113 9.24 24.45 1.12
N VAL A 114 8.72 24.41 -0.11
CA VAL A 114 8.97 25.46 -1.11
C VAL A 114 8.38 26.80 -0.68
N GLN A 115 7.13 26.85 -0.22
CA GLN A 115 6.50 28.12 0.15
C GLN A 115 7.15 28.79 1.37
N LEU A 116 7.73 28.02 2.30
CA LEU A 116 8.41 28.60 3.46
C LEU A 116 9.91 28.83 3.21
N GLY A 117 10.51 28.12 2.25
CA GLY A 117 11.96 28.06 2.08
C GLY A 117 12.67 27.35 3.24
N HIS A 118 11.95 26.63 4.09
CA HIS A 118 12.47 26.00 5.31
C HIS A 118 12.72 24.50 5.10
N TYR A 119 13.80 23.99 5.66
CA TYR A 119 14.06 22.55 5.75
C TYR A 119 13.09 21.88 6.73
N ALA A 120 12.46 20.80 6.27
CA ALA A 120 11.66 19.91 7.09
C ALA A 120 12.59 19.08 7.99
N CYS A 121 12.34 19.09 9.28
CA CYS A 121 13.15 18.43 10.28
C CYS A 121 12.32 17.73 11.35
N LEU A 122 12.97 16.82 12.07
CA LEU A 122 12.48 16.29 13.34
C LEU A 122 12.50 17.40 14.37
N TRP A 123 11.33 17.83 14.84
CA TRP A 123 11.25 18.89 15.85
C TRP A 123 11.38 18.36 17.28
N ARG A 124 12.15 19.06 18.10
CA ARG A 124 12.52 18.62 19.45
C ARG A 124 11.66 19.32 20.50
N LEU A 125 10.44 18.82 20.68
CA LEU A 125 9.53 19.23 21.76
C LEU A 125 9.15 18.03 22.65
N PRO A 126 8.60 18.28 23.84
CA PRO A 126 7.90 17.26 24.60
C PRO A 126 6.68 16.70 23.83
N PRO A 127 6.17 15.52 24.23
CA PRO A 127 4.90 15.00 23.73
C PRO A 127 3.75 16.02 23.89
N PRO A 128 2.75 16.03 22.99
CA PRO A 128 2.60 15.08 21.87
C PRO A 128 3.41 15.46 20.62
N TYR A 129 3.91 16.68 20.51
CA TYR A 129 4.53 17.20 19.28
C TYR A 129 6.00 16.80 19.07
N GLY A 130 6.60 16.12 20.04
CA GLY A 130 7.98 15.64 19.94
C GLY A 130 8.21 14.74 18.74
N SER A 131 9.32 14.96 18.04
CA SER A 131 9.74 14.23 16.84
C SER A 131 8.78 14.31 15.64
N CYS A 132 7.78 15.18 15.67
CA CYS A 132 6.93 15.45 14.51
C CYS A 132 7.71 16.25 13.44
N LEU A 133 7.33 16.05 12.18
CA LEU A 133 7.92 16.73 11.03
C LEU A 133 7.51 18.20 11.02
N PHE A 134 8.49 19.09 10.94
CA PHE A 134 8.30 20.54 11.06
C PHE A 134 9.19 21.28 10.06
N ALA A 135 8.65 22.28 9.37
CA ALA A 135 9.43 23.15 8.49
C ALA A 135 10.19 24.21 9.31
N GLY A 136 11.36 23.83 9.82
CA GLY A 136 12.05 24.51 10.91
C GLY A 136 12.77 25.81 10.56
N SER A 137 13.73 25.74 9.64
CA SER A 137 14.68 26.83 9.39
C SER A 137 15.07 26.89 7.91
N THR A 138 15.45 28.08 7.43
CA THR A 138 16.04 28.28 6.10
C THR A 138 17.47 27.73 5.97
N SER A 139 18.14 27.48 7.10
CA SER A 139 19.50 26.95 7.16
C SER A 139 19.48 25.48 7.58
N ALA A 140 20.50 24.73 7.13
CA ALA A 140 20.68 23.35 7.55
C ALA A 140 20.85 23.23 9.08
N ASP A 141 20.30 22.17 9.66
CA ASP A 141 20.38 21.91 11.10
C ASP A 141 21.72 21.24 11.45
N ASN A 142 22.44 21.80 12.42
CA ASN A 142 23.76 21.30 12.84
C ASN A 142 23.71 19.92 13.50
N ASP A 143 22.58 19.57 14.12
CA ASP A 143 22.37 18.27 14.76
C ASP A 143 21.80 17.23 13.79
N LEU A 144 21.69 17.59 12.50
CA LEU A 144 21.18 16.74 11.43
C LEU A 144 19.73 16.29 11.64
N CYS A 145 18.93 17.08 12.38
CA CYS A 145 17.50 16.83 12.53
C CYS A 145 16.72 16.94 11.22
N ASP A 146 17.27 17.64 10.22
CA ASP A 146 16.73 17.83 8.88
C ASP A 146 17.20 16.78 7.85
N VAL A 147 18.08 15.86 8.25
CA VAL A 147 18.64 14.84 7.35
C VAL A 147 17.94 13.49 7.51
N CYS A 148 17.45 12.97 6.39
CA CYS A 148 16.87 11.64 6.29
C CYS A 148 17.73 10.73 5.41
N THR A 149 17.91 9.48 5.83
CA THR A 149 18.28 8.40 4.91
C THR A 149 17.04 7.99 4.12
N ILE A 150 17.17 7.94 2.79
CA ILE A 150 16.12 7.50 1.89
C ILE A 150 16.27 6.00 1.65
N ILE A 151 15.17 5.27 1.82
CA ILE A 151 15.10 3.85 1.51
C ILE A 151 14.10 3.68 0.38
N ASP A 152 14.52 3.00 -0.68
CA ASP A 152 13.65 2.63 -1.79
C ASP A 152 12.69 1.52 -1.33
N TRP A 153 11.41 1.86 -1.18
CA TRP A 153 10.40 0.89 -0.76
C TRP A 153 10.23 -0.24 -1.78
N GLU A 154 10.44 0.02 -3.07
CA GLU A 154 10.27 -0.99 -4.13
C GLU A 154 11.38 -2.05 -4.08
N SER A 155 12.48 -1.76 -3.39
CA SER A 155 13.55 -2.72 -3.10
C SER A 155 13.24 -3.67 -1.93
N LEU A 156 12.22 -3.34 -1.11
CA LEU A 156 11.80 -4.13 0.04
C LEU A 156 10.78 -5.20 -0.39
N LEU A 157 10.82 -6.35 0.27
CA LEU A 157 9.86 -7.43 0.03
C LEU A 157 9.45 -8.08 1.35
N ILE A 158 8.16 -8.02 1.66
CA ILE A 158 7.58 -8.78 2.78
C ILE A 158 6.99 -10.07 2.23
N LEU A 159 7.62 -11.16 2.62
CA LEU A 159 7.12 -12.50 2.35
C LEU A 159 5.91 -12.80 3.26
N PRO A 160 4.97 -13.64 2.80
CA PRO A 160 3.95 -14.20 3.68
C PRO A 160 4.60 -14.96 4.84
N LYS A 161 3.89 -15.06 5.96
CA LYS A 161 4.41 -15.66 7.19
C LYS A 161 4.65 -17.17 7.06
N HIS A 162 3.74 -17.91 6.44
CA HIS A 162 3.84 -19.36 6.28
C HIS A 162 3.99 -19.73 4.81
N ILE A 163 5.17 -20.22 4.43
CA ILE A 163 5.52 -20.43 3.01
C ILE A 163 6.30 -21.72 2.77
N ALA A 164 6.22 -22.20 1.53
CA ALA A 164 7.16 -23.13 0.94
C ALA A 164 7.90 -22.46 -0.22
N PHE A 165 9.12 -22.92 -0.48
CA PHE A 165 9.92 -22.52 -1.62
C PHE A 165 10.00 -23.65 -2.64
N LYS A 166 9.83 -23.34 -3.92
CA LYS A 166 9.95 -24.29 -5.02
C LYS A 166 11.09 -23.88 -5.94
N GLY A 167 11.97 -24.83 -6.24
CA GLY A 167 13.17 -24.62 -7.05
C GLY A 167 12.88 -24.71 -8.55
N ASP A 168 13.90 -24.35 -9.34
CA ASP A 168 13.86 -24.45 -10.81
C ASP A 168 13.72 -25.89 -11.35
N ASN A 169 13.93 -26.88 -10.48
CA ASN A 169 13.71 -28.31 -10.76
C ASN A 169 12.25 -28.74 -10.56
N GLY A 170 11.35 -27.83 -10.18
CA GLY A 170 9.93 -28.12 -9.99
C GLY A 170 9.59 -28.77 -8.64
N HIS A 171 10.56 -28.91 -7.73
CA HIS A 171 10.35 -29.48 -6.40
C HIS A 171 10.38 -28.43 -5.31
N TYR A 172 9.57 -28.63 -4.27
CA TYR A 172 9.61 -27.87 -3.02
C TYR A 172 10.86 -28.22 -2.21
N LEU A 173 11.37 -27.19 -1.53
CA LEU A 173 12.48 -27.27 -0.60
C LEU A 173 12.02 -27.96 0.68
N SER A 174 12.55 -29.15 0.91
CA SER A 174 12.18 -30.11 1.95
C SER A 174 13.32 -30.24 2.96
N ALA A 175 12.97 -30.22 4.24
CA ALA A 175 13.86 -30.50 5.37
C ALA A 175 14.35 -31.96 5.34
N ARG A 176 15.68 -32.18 5.31
CA ARG A 176 16.30 -33.52 5.22
C ARG A 176 17.51 -33.65 6.13
N LYS A 177 17.66 -34.82 6.77
CA LYS A 177 18.87 -35.15 7.51
C LYS A 177 19.86 -35.87 6.60
N ILE A 178 20.92 -35.18 6.19
CA ILE A 178 21.98 -35.71 5.31
C ILE A 178 23.29 -35.69 6.09
N GLU A 179 23.97 -36.83 6.19
CA GLU A 179 25.22 -36.97 6.95
C GLU A 179 25.14 -36.43 8.38
N GLY A 180 23.97 -36.56 9.03
CA GLY A 180 23.75 -36.08 10.40
C GLY A 180 23.33 -34.61 10.53
N HIS A 181 23.40 -33.81 9.46
CA HIS A 181 23.06 -32.38 9.48
C HIS A 181 21.66 -32.10 8.88
N PRO A 182 20.96 -31.03 9.33
CA PRO A 182 19.61 -30.68 8.87
C PRO A 182 19.66 -29.81 7.61
N TYR A 183 19.91 -30.44 6.46
CA TYR A 183 19.92 -29.79 5.15
C TYR A 183 18.51 -29.44 4.66
N LEU A 184 18.47 -28.58 3.65
CA LEU A 184 17.27 -28.21 2.91
C LEU A 184 17.47 -28.64 1.45
N GLU A 185 16.65 -29.58 0.96
CA GLU A 185 16.79 -30.22 -0.35
C GLU A 185 15.54 -30.00 -1.22
N PHE A 186 15.71 -29.59 -2.48
CA PHE A 186 14.60 -29.45 -3.43
C PHE A 186 14.16 -30.83 -3.95
N ALA A 187 13.37 -31.54 -3.14
CA ALA A 187 13.01 -32.95 -3.36
C ALA A 187 11.51 -33.26 -3.33
N SER A 188 10.68 -32.46 -2.64
CA SER A 188 9.26 -32.80 -2.50
C SER A 188 8.45 -32.28 -3.68
N SER A 189 7.47 -33.04 -4.16
CA SER A 189 6.50 -32.57 -5.18
C SER A 189 5.16 -32.15 -4.57
N ASP A 190 5.00 -32.31 -3.26
CA ASP A 190 3.75 -32.05 -2.54
C ASP A 190 3.93 -30.87 -1.57
N ILE A 191 3.06 -29.87 -1.70
CA ILE A 191 3.05 -28.71 -0.79
C ILE A 191 2.50 -29.07 0.60
N GLY A 192 1.77 -30.17 0.71
CA GLY A 192 1.28 -30.73 1.99
C GLY A 192 2.32 -31.56 2.74
N ASP A 193 3.51 -31.79 2.18
CA ASP A 193 4.58 -32.52 2.86
C ASP A 193 5.05 -31.74 4.11
N PRO A 194 5.02 -32.32 5.32
CA PRO A 194 5.35 -31.61 6.54
C PRO A 194 6.81 -31.10 6.60
N THR A 195 7.66 -31.55 5.68
CA THR A 195 9.06 -31.11 5.59
C THR A 195 9.27 -29.82 4.79
N VAL A 196 8.28 -29.34 4.04
CA VAL A 196 8.44 -28.14 3.18
C VAL A 196 8.06 -26.83 3.89
N GLY A 197 7.44 -26.94 5.06
CA GLY A 197 6.93 -25.83 5.86
C GLY A 197 8.02 -24.90 6.38
N ASN A 198 7.83 -23.59 6.20
CA ASN A 198 8.66 -22.57 6.82
C ASN A 198 7.84 -21.38 7.35
N GLU A 199 8.29 -20.83 8.48
CA GLU A 199 7.81 -19.59 9.06
C GLU A 199 8.83 -18.44 8.85
N VAL A 200 8.36 -17.31 8.33
CA VAL A 200 9.18 -16.13 8.03
C VAL A 200 9.03 -15.06 9.11
N PHE A 201 10.15 -14.50 9.52
CA PHE A 201 10.25 -13.42 10.50
C PHE A 201 10.99 -12.24 9.88
N THR A 202 10.27 -11.16 9.57
CA THR A 202 10.85 -9.92 9.06
C THR A 202 11.49 -9.14 10.21
N THR A 203 12.69 -8.62 9.99
CA THR A 203 13.40 -7.78 10.96
C THR A 203 13.14 -6.29 10.70
N GLN A 204 13.59 -5.43 11.62
CA GLN A 204 13.39 -3.98 11.54
C GLN A 204 13.99 -3.30 10.29
N ASP A 205 14.99 -3.94 9.65
CA ASP A 205 15.65 -3.41 8.45
C ASP A 205 15.11 -4.01 7.15
N GLY A 206 14.16 -4.94 7.21
CA GLY A 206 13.55 -5.61 6.06
C GLY A 206 14.21 -6.92 5.65
N SER A 207 15.35 -7.29 6.25
CA SER A 207 15.87 -8.66 6.14
C SER A 207 14.96 -9.66 6.85
N VAL A 208 15.08 -10.95 6.53
CA VAL A 208 14.26 -12.02 7.08
C VAL A 208 15.08 -13.11 7.74
N ARG A 209 14.50 -13.72 8.75
CA ARG A 209 14.90 -15.02 9.31
C ARG A 209 13.83 -16.04 8.91
N ILE A 210 14.27 -17.23 8.54
CA ILE A 210 13.38 -18.29 8.07
C ILE A 210 13.54 -19.48 9.01
N LYS A 211 12.45 -19.98 9.56
CA LYS A 211 12.43 -21.13 10.48
C LYS A 211 11.80 -22.31 9.76
N SER A 212 12.46 -23.46 9.79
CA SER A 212 11.86 -24.70 9.30
C SER A 212 10.81 -25.18 10.31
N ASP A 213 9.60 -25.46 9.84
CA ASP A 213 8.53 -26.00 10.68
C ASP A 213 8.89 -27.40 11.18
N TYR A 214 9.50 -28.21 10.30
CA TYR A 214 9.90 -29.59 10.61
C TYR A 214 10.99 -29.68 11.68
N PHE A 215 12.07 -28.91 11.53
CA PHE A 215 13.16 -28.93 12.51
C PHE A 215 12.90 -28.03 13.71
N GLY A 216 12.00 -27.06 13.59
CA GLY A 216 11.73 -26.05 14.63
C GLY A 216 12.89 -25.07 14.85
N ARG A 217 13.84 -24.96 13.91
CA ARG A 217 15.06 -24.15 14.00
C ARG A 217 15.20 -23.19 12.82
N PHE A 218 15.96 -22.11 13.02
CA PHE A 218 16.24 -21.12 11.98
C PHE A 218 17.26 -21.61 10.97
N TRP A 219 17.06 -21.20 9.72
CA TRP A 219 18.02 -21.34 8.63
C TRP A 219 19.29 -20.59 8.97
N ARG A 220 20.43 -21.22 8.70
CA ARG A 220 21.77 -20.70 8.95
C ARG A 220 22.72 -21.19 7.88
N ARG A 221 23.55 -20.29 7.36
CA ARG A 221 24.63 -20.62 6.45
C ARG A 221 25.80 -21.29 7.20
N SER A 222 26.25 -22.47 6.76
CA SER A 222 27.41 -23.19 7.32
C SER A 222 27.97 -24.29 6.38
N PRO A 223 29.23 -24.21 5.91
CA PRO A 223 29.90 -22.95 5.66
C PRO A 223 29.13 -22.15 4.60
N ASN A 224 28.73 -22.75 3.48
CA ASN A 224 27.85 -22.14 2.47
C ASN A 224 26.54 -22.91 2.25
N TRP A 225 26.42 -24.13 2.77
CA TRP A 225 25.15 -24.85 2.84
C TRP A 225 24.20 -24.12 3.77
N ILE A 226 22.90 -24.17 3.50
CA ILE A 226 21.89 -23.67 4.41
C ILE A 226 21.34 -24.84 5.23
N TRP A 227 21.59 -24.79 6.54
CA TRP A 227 21.08 -25.75 7.50
C TRP A 227 19.99 -25.11 8.36
N ALA A 228 19.00 -25.90 8.77
CA ALA A 228 18.00 -25.47 9.74
C ALA A 228 18.39 -25.98 11.14
N ASP A 229 19.40 -25.37 11.73
CA ASP A 229 20.02 -25.80 13.01
C ASP A 229 20.17 -24.69 14.05
N SER A 230 19.79 -23.45 13.72
CA SER A 230 20.05 -22.32 14.60
C SER A 230 18.96 -22.10 15.64
N ASP A 231 19.42 -21.99 16.89
CA ASP A 231 18.62 -21.65 18.07
C ASP A 231 18.69 -20.16 18.40
N ASP A 232 19.49 -19.40 17.63
CA ASP A 232 19.68 -17.98 17.84
C ASP A 232 18.32 -17.28 17.78
N SER A 233 17.96 -16.54 18.83
CA SER A 233 16.74 -15.74 18.88
C SER A 233 16.99 -14.28 18.51
N THR A 234 18.25 -13.91 18.28
CA THR A 234 18.69 -12.54 17.95
C THR A 234 18.89 -12.36 16.44
N THR A 235 19.17 -11.11 16.04
CA THR A 235 19.53 -10.74 14.66
C THR A 235 21.01 -10.40 14.54
N ASN A 236 21.86 -10.86 15.48
CA ASN A 236 23.29 -10.53 15.49
C ASN A 236 24.12 -11.43 14.56
N ASN A 237 23.63 -12.64 14.28
CA ASN A 237 24.30 -13.57 13.38
C ASN A 237 23.85 -13.37 11.92
N SER A 238 24.71 -12.73 11.12
CA SER A 238 24.49 -12.49 9.69
C SER A 238 24.28 -13.76 8.87
N ASP A 239 24.78 -14.92 9.32
CA ASP A 239 24.55 -16.21 8.65
C ASP A 239 23.10 -16.69 8.75
N THR A 240 22.31 -16.14 9.67
CA THR A 240 20.88 -16.45 9.83
C THR A 240 19.96 -15.42 9.17
N LEU A 241 20.53 -14.37 8.57
CA LEU A 241 19.79 -13.28 7.95
C LEU A 241 19.84 -13.40 6.42
N PHE A 242 18.67 -13.20 5.81
CA PHE A 242 18.51 -13.26 4.37
C PHE A 242 17.82 -11.99 3.88
N TRP A 243 18.33 -11.40 2.80
CA TRP A 243 17.66 -10.29 2.12
C TRP A 243 16.83 -10.86 0.96
N PRO A 244 15.50 -10.77 1.02
CA PRO A 244 14.65 -11.19 -0.09
C PRO A 244 14.67 -10.15 -1.21
N VAL A 245 14.80 -10.62 -2.45
CA VAL A 245 14.77 -9.78 -3.65
C VAL A 245 13.66 -10.30 -4.56
N ARG A 246 12.75 -9.41 -4.96
CA ARG A 246 11.71 -9.73 -5.94
C ARG A 246 12.34 -9.97 -7.31
N VAL A 247 12.01 -11.10 -7.93
CA VAL A 247 12.39 -11.44 -9.31
C VAL A 247 11.18 -11.37 -10.23
N ASP A 248 10.02 -11.84 -9.76
CA ASP A 248 8.73 -11.81 -10.44
C ASP A 248 7.58 -11.71 -9.39
N ASN A 249 6.33 -11.89 -9.78
CA ASN A 249 5.17 -11.84 -8.90
C ASN A 249 5.30 -12.78 -7.69
N ASN A 250 5.54 -14.08 -7.93
CA ASN A 250 5.74 -15.09 -6.89
C ASN A 250 7.16 -15.67 -6.86
N VAL A 251 8.12 -15.08 -7.59
CA VAL A 251 9.50 -15.57 -7.64
C VAL A 251 10.43 -14.61 -6.93
N VAL A 252 11.26 -15.15 -6.03
CA VAL A 252 12.20 -14.39 -5.22
C VAL A 252 13.61 -14.96 -5.32
N ALA A 253 14.60 -14.17 -4.95
CA ALA A 253 15.95 -14.64 -4.65
C ALA A 253 16.29 -14.27 -3.20
N LEU A 254 17.02 -15.14 -2.50
CA LEU A 254 17.41 -14.90 -1.10
C LEU A 254 18.93 -14.70 -1.03
N ARG A 255 19.37 -13.50 -0.65
CA ARG A 255 20.79 -13.20 -0.42
C ARG A 255 21.12 -13.42 1.05
N ASN A 256 22.04 -14.33 1.38
CA ASN A 256 22.50 -14.46 2.75
C ASN A 256 23.43 -13.29 3.12
N LEU A 257 23.23 -12.69 4.30
CA LEU A 257 24.02 -11.52 4.70
C LEU A 257 25.43 -11.87 5.19
N GLY A 258 25.68 -13.12 5.58
CA GLY A 258 26.99 -13.55 6.08
C GLY A 258 28.07 -13.69 5.02
N ASN A 259 27.71 -14.04 3.78
CA ASN A 259 28.66 -14.10 2.66
C ASN A 259 28.25 -13.24 1.45
N ASN A 260 27.14 -12.51 1.54
CA ASN A 260 26.59 -11.64 0.49
C ASN A 260 26.24 -12.36 -0.84
N ASN A 261 26.13 -13.69 -0.83
CA ASN A 261 25.73 -14.49 -1.99
C ASN A 261 24.24 -14.83 -1.97
N PHE A 262 23.68 -15.04 -3.15
CA PHE A 262 22.36 -15.62 -3.33
C PHE A 262 22.37 -17.12 -3.10
N CYS A 263 21.32 -17.58 -2.41
CA CYS A 263 21.00 -18.98 -2.23
C CYS A 263 20.51 -19.57 -3.55
N LYS A 264 21.00 -20.75 -3.90
CA LYS A 264 20.58 -21.51 -5.07
C LYS A 264 20.48 -23.00 -4.77
N ARG A 265 19.74 -23.72 -5.61
CA ARG A 265 19.85 -25.17 -5.69
C ARG A 265 21.25 -25.55 -6.20
N LEU A 266 21.92 -26.45 -5.50
CA LEU A 266 23.28 -26.90 -5.83
C LEU A 266 23.43 -28.40 -5.61
N THR A 267 24.14 -29.06 -6.54
CA THR A 267 24.60 -30.44 -6.41
C THR A 267 26.11 -30.44 -6.40
N THR A 268 26.73 -30.74 -5.27
CA THR A 268 28.18 -30.84 -5.09
C THR A 268 28.50 -31.55 -3.77
N GLU A 269 29.74 -31.96 -3.54
CA GLU A 269 30.20 -32.53 -2.25
C GLU A 269 29.38 -33.74 -1.76
N GLY A 270 28.78 -34.49 -2.68
CA GLY A 270 27.90 -35.62 -2.37
C GLY A 270 26.46 -35.24 -1.98
N LYS A 271 26.10 -33.95 -2.04
CA LYS A 271 24.76 -33.43 -1.73
C LYS A 271 24.06 -33.14 -3.05
N THR A 272 22.82 -33.61 -3.19
CA THR A 272 22.01 -33.42 -4.38
C THR A 272 20.99 -32.33 -4.14
N SER A 273 20.87 -31.37 -5.06
CA SER A 273 19.81 -30.35 -5.06
C SER A 273 19.56 -29.67 -3.71
N CYS A 274 20.60 -29.40 -2.93
CA CYS A 274 20.50 -28.74 -1.64
C CYS A 274 20.63 -27.22 -1.77
N LEU A 275 20.07 -26.48 -0.81
CA LEU A 275 20.16 -25.01 -0.77
C LEU A 275 21.55 -24.56 -0.31
N ASN A 276 22.19 -23.69 -1.10
CA ASN A 276 23.53 -23.19 -0.83
C ASN A 276 23.68 -21.71 -1.25
N ALA A 277 24.30 -20.89 -0.42
CA ALA A 277 24.62 -19.48 -0.71
C ALA A 277 25.89 -19.35 -1.58
N ALA A 278 25.77 -19.68 -2.87
CA ALA A 278 26.92 -19.96 -3.75
C ALA A 278 27.25 -18.91 -4.81
N VAL A 279 26.32 -18.02 -5.17
CA VAL A 279 26.45 -17.17 -6.37
C VAL A 279 26.24 -15.69 -6.08
N SER A 280 27.02 -14.81 -6.71
CA SER A 280 26.94 -13.35 -6.52
C SER A 280 25.80 -12.68 -7.31
N THR A 281 25.22 -13.38 -8.28
CA THR A 281 24.12 -12.93 -9.14
C THR A 281 22.95 -13.91 -9.12
N ILE A 282 21.74 -13.44 -9.45
CA ILE A 282 20.51 -14.26 -9.47
C ILE A 282 20.50 -15.18 -10.70
N SER A 283 21.14 -16.36 -10.58
CA SER A 283 21.11 -17.40 -11.61
C SER A 283 19.73 -18.09 -11.66
N ARG A 284 19.48 -18.92 -12.68
CA ARG A 284 18.24 -19.69 -12.82
C ARG A 284 17.90 -20.48 -11.54
N GLU A 285 18.88 -21.16 -10.98
CA GLU A 285 18.72 -22.00 -9.78
C GLU A 285 18.60 -21.19 -8.47
N ALA A 286 18.85 -19.88 -8.52
CA ALA A 286 18.67 -18.96 -7.39
C ALA A 286 17.26 -18.34 -7.36
N ARG A 287 16.43 -18.63 -8.37
CA ARG A 287 15.04 -18.18 -8.45
C ARG A 287 14.17 -19.20 -7.71
N LEU A 288 13.54 -18.75 -6.63
CA LEU A 288 12.69 -19.55 -5.77
C LEU A 288 11.25 -19.08 -5.94
N GLU A 289 10.39 -19.95 -6.44
CA GLU A 289 8.96 -19.69 -6.41
C GLU A 289 8.46 -19.83 -4.96
N VAL A 290 7.70 -18.85 -4.49
CA VAL A 290 7.10 -18.81 -3.16
C VAL A 290 5.66 -19.26 -3.27
N ALA A 291 5.25 -20.16 -2.38
CA ALA A 291 3.86 -20.57 -2.23
C ALA A 291 3.41 -20.35 -0.78
N GLU A 292 2.23 -19.75 -0.58
CA GLU A 292 1.61 -19.67 0.74
C GLU A 292 1.11 -21.05 1.19
N LEU A 293 1.39 -21.42 2.43
CA LEU A 293 0.92 -22.66 3.04
C LEU A 293 -0.49 -22.50 3.61
N VAL A 294 -1.40 -21.92 2.81
CA VAL A 294 -2.76 -21.56 3.22
C VAL A 294 -3.76 -22.25 2.29
N LEU A 295 -4.64 -23.06 2.88
CA LEU A 295 -5.73 -23.74 2.17
C LEU A 295 -6.95 -22.84 1.96
N SER A 296 -7.27 -22.03 2.97
CA SER A 296 -8.39 -21.09 2.92
C SER A 296 -8.11 -19.87 3.80
N ARG A 297 -8.62 -18.72 3.36
CA ARG A 297 -8.52 -17.44 4.06
C ARG A 297 -9.90 -16.83 4.23
N ASN A 298 -10.27 -16.52 5.46
CA ASN A 298 -11.49 -15.77 5.78
C ASN A 298 -11.11 -14.39 6.33
N ILE A 299 -11.72 -13.35 5.77
CA ILE A 299 -11.55 -11.94 6.16
C ILE A 299 -12.86 -11.43 6.75
N TYR A 300 -12.81 -10.96 7.99
CA TYR A 300 -13.97 -10.45 8.72
C TYR A 300 -13.55 -9.35 9.70
N ASN A 301 -14.51 -8.79 10.44
CA ASN A 301 -14.28 -7.64 11.33
C ASN A 301 -13.61 -6.45 10.62
N VAL A 302 -14.01 -6.19 9.36
CA VAL A 302 -13.48 -5.08 8.58
C VAL A 302 -13.93 -3.75 9.19
N ASN A 303 -12.98 -2.90 9.54
CA ASN A 303 -13.22 -1.60 10.16
C ASN A 303 -12.60 -0.49 9.31
N PHE A 304 -13.45 0.30 8.67
CA PHE A 304 -13.05 1.41 7.80
C PHE A 304 -12.70 2.66 8.59
N ARG A 305 -11.55 3.26 8.26
CA ARG A 305 -11.03 4.50 8.86
C ARG A 305 -11.48 5.70 8.03
N LEU A 306 -12.75 6.08 8.17
CA LEU A 306 -13.34 7.16 7.37
C LEU A 306 -12.68 8.53 7.56
N MET A 307 -12.05 8.79 8.71
CA MET A 307 -11.28 10.03 8.95
C MET A 307 -10.02 10.12 8.07
N ASP A 308 -9.44 8.97 7.73
CA ASP A 308 -8.23 8.84 6.91
C ASP A 308 -8.54 8.70 5.42
N ALA A 309 -9.81 8.80 5.04
CA ALA A 309 -10.21 8.59 3.66
C ALA A 309 -9.96 9.83 2.79
N ARG A 310 -9.80 9.58 1.48
CA ARG A 310 -9.64 10.62 0.45
C ARG A 310 -10.68 10.43 -0.65
N ILE A 311 -11.32 11.53 -1.05
CA ILE A 311 -12.18 11.59 -2.25
C ILE A 311 -11.46 12.45 -3.29
N TYR A 312 -11.34 11.94 -4.52
CA TYR A 312 -10.55 12.55 -5.58
C TYR A 312 -11.14 12.24 -6.96
N ASP A 313 -10.52 12.76 -8.02
CA ASP A 313 -10.95 12.59 -9.43
C ASP A 313 -12.43 12.96 -9.67
N GLN A 314 -12.90 13.99 -8.97
CA GLN A 314 -14.28 14.44 -9.05
C GLN A 314 -14.52 15.18 -10.37
N SER A 315 -15.49 14.70 -11.14
CA SER A 315 -15.89 15.28 -12.42
C SER A 315 -17.40 15.30 -12.58
N VAL A 316 -17.92 16.44 -13.07
CA VAL A 316 -19.34 16.59 -13.39
C VAL A 316 -19.61 15.94 -14.74
N ILE A 317 -20.59 15.03 -14.78
CA ILE A 317 -20.97 14.30 -15.98
C ILE A 317 -22.47 14.45 -16.27
N VAL A 318 -22.84 14.54 -17.55
CA VAL A 318 -24.22 14.39 -18.00
C VAL A 318 -24.52 12.90 -18.06
N MET A 319 -25.40 12.44 -17.18
CA MET A 319 -25.74 11.01 -17.05
C MET A 319 -26.76 10.58 -18.12
N THR A 320 -27.72 11.45 -18.43
CA THR A 320 -28.72 11.24 -19.50
C THR A 320 -29.45 12.54 -19.80
N THR A 321 -30.11 12.60 -20.95
CA THR A 321 -30.91 13.74 -21.40
C THR A 321 -32.24 13.26 -21.93
N ALA A 322 -33.30 14.03 -21.68
CA ALA A 322 -34.61 13.83 -22.28
C ALA A 322 -35.15 15.16 -22.80
N GLU A 323 -36.03 15.10 -23.79
CA GLU A 323 -36.66 16.29 -24.37
C GLU A 323 -38.16 16.31 -24.10
N ALA A 324 -38.66 17.51 -23.88
CA ALA A 324 -40.08 17.83 -23.77
C ALA A 324 -40.40 18.95 -24.78
N ILE A 325 -41.46 18.80 -25.57
CA ILE A 325 -41.78 19.74 -26.64
C ILE A 325 -43.22 20.21 -26.47
N ASN A 326 -43.43 21.52 -26.43
CA ASN A 326 -44.75 22.13 -26.37
C ASN A 326 -45.00 22.98 -27.63
N ARG A 327 -45.88 22.48 -28.50
CA ARG A 327 -46.32 23.18 -29.73
C ARG A 327 -47.62 23.97 -29.54
N THR A 328 -48.08 24.14 -28.31
CA THR A 328 -49.27 24.90 -27.98
C THR A 328 -48.91 26.32 -27.56
N HIS A 329 -49.91 27.19 -27.48
CA HIS A 329 -49.75 28.59 -27.07
C HIS A 329 -49.84 28.81 -25.56
N GLU A 330 -49.97 27.73 -24.77
CA GLU A 330 -50.02 27.80 -23.31
C GLU A 330 -48.95 26.88 -22.69
N PRO A 331 -48.31 27.26 -21.57
CA PRO A 331 -47.37 26.39 -20.89
C PRO A 331 -48.07 25.15 -20.33
N HIS A 332 -47.41 23.99 -20.37
CA HIS A 332 -47.90 22.79 -19.69
C HIS A 332 -46.76 22.00 -19.04
N THR A 333 -47.07 21.23 -18.00
CA THR A 333 -46.12 20.32 -17.37
C THR A 333 -46.15 18.98 -18.09
N GLN A 334 -44.99 18.51 -18.53
CA GLN A 334 -44.80 17.19 -19.13
C GLN A 334 -43.92 16.34 -18.22
N GLN A 335 -44.25 15.05 -18.11
CA GLN A 335 -43.39 14.10 -17.42
C GLN A 335 -42.45 13.46 -18.44
N VAL A 336 -41.14 13.65 -18.25
CA VAL A 336 -40.11 13.03 -19.08
C VAL A 336 -39.46 11.86 -18.35
N LYS A 337 -39.15 10.81 -19.11
CA LYS A 337 -38.45 9.62 -18.63
C LYS A 337 -36.97 9.75 -18.93
N LEU A 338 -36.14 9.70 -17.88
CA LEU A 338 -34.69 9.74 -17.97
C LEU A 338 -34.15 8.35 -17.64
N SER A 339 -33.66 7.64 -18.67
CA SER A 339 -33.04 6.32 -18.53
C SER A 339 -31.53 6.47 -18.55
N TYR A 340 -30.84 5.85 -17.58
CA TYR A 340 -29.39 5.89 -17.45
C TYR A 340 -28.85 4.60 -16.86
N THR A 341 -27.54 4.39 -16.97
CA THR A 341 -26.83 3.32 -16.27
C THR A 341 -25.94 3.92 -15.19
N GLU A 342 -25.95 3.30 -14.03
CA GLU A 342 -25.03 3.61 -12.94
C GLU A 342 -24.02 2.47 -12.81
N THR A 343 -22.74 2.78 -12.94
CA THR A 343 -21.65 1.83 -12.69
C THR A 343 -20.96 2.18 -11.38
N LYS A 344 -20.94 1.23 -10.45
CA LYS A 344 -20.17 1.30 -9.21
C LYS A 344 -19.05 0.28 -9.27
N SER A 345 -17.83 0.67 -8.90
CA SER A 345 -16.74 -0.28 -8.76
C SER A 345 -16.21 -0.30 -7.33
N ARG A 346 -15.77 -1.47 -6.91
CA ARG A 346 -15.19 -1.70 -5.58
C ARG A 346 -13.95 -2.57 -5.70
N THR A 347 -12.95 -2.28 -4.88
CA THR A 347 -11.73 -3.08 -4.81
C THR A 347 -11.19 -2.99 -3.39
N TRP A 348 -10.92 -4.14 -2.79
CA TRP A 348 -10.15 -4.22 -1.56
C TRP A 348 -8.72 -4.56 -1.97
N LYS A 349 -7.71 -3.84 -1.45
CA LYS A 349 -6.28 -4.15 -1.63
C LYS A 349 -5.56 -4.26 -0.28
N GLY A 350 -4.52 -5.09 -0.21
CA GLY A 350 -3.49 -5.02 0.84
C GLY A 350 -2.35 -4.12 0.37
N SER A 351 -1.81 -3.28 1.26
CA SER A 351 -0.84 -2.23 0.89
C SER A 351 0.63 -2.60 1.10
N VAL A 352 0.90 -3.69 1.83
CA VAL A 352 2.21 -3.95 2.44
C VAL A 352 2.77 -5.33 2.09
N SER A 353 2.06 -6.42 2.40
CA SER A 353 2.54 -7.80 2.21
C SER A 353 2.30 -8.36 0.81
N LEU A 354 3.19 -9.25 0.34
CA LEU A 354 2.96 -10.05 -0.86
C LEU A 354 1.72 -10.93 -0.65
N LYS A 355 0.75 -10.86 -1.58
CA LYS A 355 -0.46 -11.70 -1.56
C LYS A 355 -0.40 -12.68 -2.74
N LEU A 356 -0.43 -13.99 -2.47
CA LEU A 356 -0.20 -15.03 -3.49
C LEU A 356 -1.47 -15.85 -3.78
N GLY A 357 -2.41 -15.28 -4.54
CA GLY A 357 -3.51 -16.02 -5.19
C GLY A 357 -4.41 -16.90 -4.29
N VAL A 358 -4.29 -16.78 -2.95
CA VAL A 358 -5.11 -17.52 -2.00
C VAL A 358 -6.55 -17.04 -2.15
N LYS A 359 -7.47 -17.97 -2.42
CA LYS A 359 -8.90 -17.65 -2.49
C LYS A 359 -9.41 -17.20 -1.12
N ILE A 360 -10.13 -16.08 -1.13
CA ILE A 360 -10.60 -15.43 0.09
C ILE A 360 -12.11 -15.53 0.15
N THR A 361 -12.65 -15.73 1.34
CA THR A 361 -14.05 -15.38 1.67
C THR A 361 -14.04 -14.15 2.54
N MET A 362 -14.81 -13.13 2.19
CA MET A 362 -14.80 -11.84 2.87
C MET A 362 -16.20 -11.41 3.31
N GLU A 363 -16.26 -10.88 4.52
CA GLU A 363 -17.43 -10.24 5.13
C GLU A 363 -17.07 -8.78 5.45
N SER A 364 -17.69 -7.83 4.77
CA SER A 364 -17.34 -6.40 4.87
C SER A 364 -18.51 -5.50 4.49
N GLY A 365 -18.64 -4.33 5.12
CA GLY A 365 -19.41 -3.23 4.52
C GLY A 365 -18.80 -2.75 3.20
N VAL A 366 -19.52 -1.91 2.45
CA VAL A 366 -19.03 -1.31 1.20
C VAL A 366 -19.08 0.21 1.32
N PRO A 367 -17.93 0.91 1.43
CA PRO A 367 -17.89 2.36 1.39
C PRO A 367 -18.37 2.93 0.05
N PHE A 368 -19.06 4.06 0.08
CA PHE A 368 -19.49 4.79 -1.12
C PHE A 368 -19.60 6.29 -0.83
N ILE A 369 -19.53 7.11 -1.90
CA ILE A 369 -19.64 8.56 -1.79
C ILE A 369 -21.12 8.96 -1.86
N ALA A 370 -21.60 9.71 -0.87
CA ALA A 370 -22.93 10.29 -0.82
C ALA A 370 -22.86 11.72 -0.26
N ASN A 371 -23.54 12.67 -0.91
CA ASN A 371 -23.55 14.08 -0.49
C ASN A 371 -22.15 14.69 -0.27
N GLY A 372 -21.15 14.24 -1.06
CA GLY A 372 -19.75 14.65 -0.92
C GLY A 372 -19.03 14.09 0.32
N LYS A 373 -19.61 13.12 1.02
CA LYS A 373 -19.05 12.42 2.18
C LYS A 373 -19.00 10.92 1.95
N LEU A 374 -18.28 10.20 2.79
CA LEU A 374 -18.27 8.74 2.76
C LEU A 374 -19.28 8.16 3.74
N GLU A 375 -20.02 7.18 3.23
CA GLU A 375 -20.96 6.35 3.98
C GLU A 375 -20.64 4.88 3.72
N ILE A 376 -21.12 3.98 4.57
CA ILE A 376 -20.93 2.53 4.43
C ILE A 376 -22.30 1.90 4.17
N SER A 377 -22.45 1.18 3.06
CA SER A 377 -23.69 0.48 2.71
C SER A 377 -23.78 -0.92 3.33
N SER A 378 -24.83 -1.66 2.98
CA SER A 378 -25.05 -3.06 3.39
C SER A 378 -23.86 -3.98 3.11
N GLU A 379 -23.82 -5.08 3.85
CA GLU A 379 -22.73 -6.05 3.88
C GLU A 379 -22.53 -6.78 2.54
N PHE A 380 -21.28 -6.86 2.11
CA PHE A 380 -20.76 -7.82 1.15
C PHE A 380 -20.37 -9.09 1.91
N SER A 381 -20.84 -10.24 1.41
CA SER A 381 -20.38 -11.56 1.81
C SER A 381 -20.17 -12.40 0.56
N GLY A 382 -18.95 -12.92 0.37
CA GLY A 382 -18.65 -13.69 -0.84
C GLY A 382 -17.19 -14.07 -1.01
N ALA A 383 -16.94 -14.84 -2.06
CA ALA A 383 -15.58 -15.11 -2.52
C ALA A 383 -14.99 -13.85 -3.16
N TYR A 384 -13.71 -13.58 -2.94
CA TYR A 384 -13.01 -12.43 -3.48
C TYR A 384 -11.53 -12.77 -3.72
N GLU A 385 -10.91 -12.17 -4.74
CA GLU A 385 -9.47 -12.20 -4.95
C GLU A 385 -8.87 -10.84 -4.59
N TRP A 386 -7.83 -10.82 -3.75
CA TRP A 386 -7.20 -9.58 -3.30
C TRP A 386 -6.79 -8.69 -4.49
N GLY A 387 -7.33 -7.48 -4.54
CA GLY A 387 -7.02 -6.49 -5.57
C GLY A 387 -7.84 -6.60 -6.86
N GLU A 388 -8.73 -7.59 -6.96
CA GLU A 388 -9.67 -7.68 -8.08
C GLU A 388 -10.70 -6.53 -8.02
N THR A 389 -10.92 -5.85 -9.15
CA THR A 389 -11.94 -4.82 -9.23
C THR A 389 -13.26 -5.40 -9.72
N GLU A 390 -14.25 -5.44 -8.83
CA GLU A 390 -15.62 -5.77 -9.20
C GLU A 390 -16.36 -4.50 -9.63
N SER A 391 -17.09 -4.58 -10.74
CA SER A 391 -17.95 -3.49 -11.22
C SER A 391 -19.39 -3.97 -11.39
N VAL A 392 -20.33 -3.27 -10.77
CA VAL A 392 -21.77 -3.51 -10.89
C VAL A 392 -22.37 -2.38 -11.70
N THR A 393 -23.05 -2.72 -12.80
CA THR A 393 -23.78 -1.75 -13.62
C THR A 393 -25.27 -2.02 -13.52
N THR A 394 -26.03 -1.01 -13.10
CA THR A 394 -27.48 -1.10 -12.91
C THR A 394 -28.17 -0.12 -13.86
N ALA A 395 -29.16 -0.61 -14.60
CA ALA A 395 -30.05 0.25 -15.39
C ALA A 395 -31.09 0.88 -14.47
N MET A 396 -31.24 2.19 -14.56
CA MET A 396 -32.14 2.98 -13.72
C MET A 396 -32.99 3.91 -14.58
N GLU A 397 -34.17 4.24 -14.05
CA GLU A 397 -35.11 5.14 -14.70
C GLU A 397 -35.67 6.09 -13.66
N THR A 398 -35.74 7.38 -13.99
CA THR A 398 -36.37 8.40 -13.16
C THR A 398 -37.35 9.20 -13.99
N MET A 399 -38.48 9.55 -13.38
CA MET A 399 -39.49 10.41 -14.00
C MET A 399 -39.29 11.84 -13.47
N TYR A 400 -39.12 12.80 -14.38
CA TYR A 400 -38.95 14.20 -14.04
C TYR A 400 -40.11 15.02 -14.62
N ASN A 401 -40.75 15.81 -13.77
CA ASN A 401 -41.82 16.72 -14.20
C ASN A 401 -41.20 18.06 -14.60
N VAL A 402 -41.31 18.42 -15.88
CA VAL A 402 -40.77 19.68 -16.43
C VAL A 402 -41.91 20.55 -16.97
N THR A 403 -41.90 21.83 -16.64
CA THR A 403 -42.81 22.81 -17.25
C THR A 403 -42.20 23.28 -18.57
N VAL A 404 -42.96 23.17 -19.65
CA VAL A 404 -42.52 23.50 -21.01
C VAL A 404 -43.30 24.74 -21.46
N PRO A 405 -42.65 25.91 -21.61
CA PRO A 405 -43.30 27.12 -22.10
C PRO A 405 -43.95 26.94 -23.48
N ALA A 406 -44.89 27.81 -23.81
CA ALA A 406 -45.54 27.82 -25.12
C ALA A 406 -44.52 27.94 -26.25
N MET A 407 -44.68 27.14 -27.31
CA MET A 407 -43.81 27.16 -28.51
C MET A 407 -42.31 26.95 -28.21
N THR A 408 -41.99 26.09 -27.24
CA THR A 408 -40.59 25.78 -26.88
C THR A 408 -40.31 24.27 -26.84
N ARG A 409 -39.03 23.94 -27.01
CA ARG A 409 -38.43 22.65 -26.65
C ARG A 409 -37.61 22.85 -25.38
N VAL A 410 -37.82 21.99 -24.39
CA VAL A 410 -37.01 21.94 -23.17
C VAL A 410 -36.23 20.63 -23.14
N THR A 411 -34.90 20.74 -23.08
CA THR A 411 -34.00 19.61 -22.83
C THR A 411 -33.72 19.53 -21.33
N VAL A 412 -34.08 18.40 -20.72
CA VAL A 412 -33.77 18.08 -19.32
C VAL A 412 -32.50 17.23 -19.30
N SER A 413 -31.46 17.71 -18.64
CA SER A 413 -30.20 17.00 -18.42
C SER A 413 -30.11 16.54 -16.97
N MET A 414 -29.92 15.25 -16.75
CA MET A 414 -29.57 14.71 -15.44
C MET A 414 -28.06 14.72 -15.29
N ILE A 415 -27.54 15.42 -14.28
CA ILE A 415 -26.12 15.66 -14.08
C ILE A 415 -25.72 15.07 -12.73
N GLY A 416 -24.63 14.31 -12.71
CA GLY A 416 -24.05 13.74 -11.50
C GLY A 416 -22.57 14.07 -11.40
N THR A 417 -22.01 13.90 -10.20
CA THR A 417 -20.57 13.94 -9.98
C THR A 417 -20.07 12.51 -9.91
N LYS A 418 -19.17 12.14 -10.80
CA LYS A 418 -18.40 10.88 -10.69
C LYS A 418 -17.15 11.18 -9.88
N GLY A 419 -16.85 10.35 -8.88
CA GLY A 419 -15.62 10.47 -8.10
C GLY A 419 -15.11 9.13 -7.61
N SER A 420 -13.84 9.14 -7.19
CA SER A 420 -13.14 8.01 -6.61
C SER A 420 -12.94 8.24 -5.11
N CYS A 421 -12.89 7.16 -4.33
CA CYS A 421 -12.51 7.22 -2.93
C CYS A 421 -11.52 6.12 -2.55
N ASP A 422 -10.58 6.48 -1.68
CA ASP A 422 -9.68 5.54 -1.02
C ASP A 422 -9.96 5.57 0.48
N VAL A 423 -10.20 4.42 1.10
CA VAL A 423 -10.55 4.28 2.52
C VAL A 423 -9.65 3.23 3.17
N PRO A 424 -8.74 3.62 4.09
CA PRO A 424 -7.95 2.66 4.85
C PRO A 424 -8.82 1.81 5.75
N PHE A 425 -8.44 0.56 6.00
CA PHE A 425 -9.17 -0.31 6.92
C PHE A 425 -8.27 -1.35 7.60
N SER A 426 -8.68 -1.71 8.82
CA SER A 426 -8.18 -2.88 9.54
C SER A 426 -9.13 -4.05 9.37
N TYR A 427 -8.62 -5.28 9.51
CA TYR A 427 -9.44 -6.50 9.38
C TYR A 427 -8.83 -7.66 10.17
N THR A 428 -9.65 -8.67 10.50
CA THR A 428 -9.16 -9.94 11.02
C THR A 428 -8.99 -10.94 9.88
N GLN A 429 -7.81 -11.54 9.78
CA GLN A 429 -7.48 -12.61 8.83
C GLN A 429 -7.44 -13.94 9.58
N ARG A 430 -8.27 -14.89 9.17
CA ARG A 430 -8.25 -16.27 9.66
C ARG A 430 -7.83 -17.21 8.55
N ASP A 431 -6.64 -17.75 8.67
CA ASP A 431 -6.05 -18.69 7.73
C ASP A 431 -6.17 -20.11 8.29
N THR A 432 -6.56 -21.04 7.41
CA THR A 432 -6.42 -22.48 7.65
C THR A 432 -5.21 -22.96 6.86
N LEU A 433 -4.15 -23.36 7.54
CA LEU A 433 -2.89 -23.78 6.92
C LEU A 433 -2.99 -25.19 6.32
N THR A 434 -1.98 -25.59 5.52
CA THR A 434 -1.92 -26.93 4.90
C THR A 434 -1.85 -28.08 5.90
N ASP A 435 -1.37 -27.83 7.12
CA ASP A 435 -1.35 -28.79 8.23
C ASP A 435 -2.68 -28.81 9.04
N GLY A 436 -3.67 -28.00 8.65
CA GLY A 436 -4.95 -27.87 9.34
C GLY A 436 -4.94 -26.91 10.54
N LYS A 437 -3.79 -26.31 10.89
CA LYS A 437 -3.70 -25.29 11.94
C LYS A 437 -4.45 -24.04 11.53
N ILE A 438 -5.10 -23.41 12.50
CA ILE A 438 -5.75 -22.12 12.32
C ILE A 438 -4.84 -21.03 12.86
N VAL A 439 -4.56 -20.02 12.05
CA VAL A 439 -3.84 -18.81 12.43
C VAL A 439 -4.78 -17.63 12.26
N VAL A 440 -4.84 -16.77 13.29
CA VAL A 440 -5.66 -15.57 13.29
C VAL A 440 -4.76 -14.37 13.55
N ASP A 441 -4.71 -13.45 12.59
CA ASP A 441 -3.93 -12.23 12.66
C ASP A 441 -4.86 -11.01 12.49
N ASN A 442 -4.57 -9.94 13.22
CA ASN A 442 -5.20 -8.65 12.99
C ASN A 442 -4.30 -7.81 12.09
N MET A 443 -4.88 -7.35 10.99
CA MET A 443 -4.18 -6.62 9.93
C MET A 443 -4.67 -5.17 9.91
N ASP A 444 -3.77 -4.23 9.63
CA ASP A 444 -4.08 -2.80 9.49
C ASP A 444 -3.38 -2.22 8.25
N ASP A 445 -3.40 -2.99 7.16
CA ASP A 445 -2.77 -2.66 5.88
C ASP A 445 -3.77 -2.62 4.70
N GLY A 446 -5.08 -2.63 4.99
CA GLY A 446 -6.14 -2.63 3.98
C GLY A 446 -6.40 -1.24 3.39
N VAL A 447 -6.64 -1.19 2.07
CA VAL A 447 -7.12 0.00 1.36
C VAL A 447 -8.28 -0.39 0.45
N TYR A 448 -9.44 0.23 0.68
CA TYR A 448 -10.60 0.11 -0.19
C TYR A 448 -10.56 1.21 -1.24
N VAL A 449 -10.80 0.86 -2.50
CA VAL A 449 -10.93 1.80 -3.62
C VAL A 449 -12.34 1.67 -4.18
N GLY A 450 -13.09 2.78 -4.17
CA GLY A 450 -14.46 2.86 -4.67
C GLY A 450 -14.59 3.91 -5.77
N VAL A 451 -15.48 3.66 -6.73
CA VAL A 451 -15.91 4.67 -7.71
C VAL A 451 -17.42 4.62 -7.82
N ASN A 452 -18.08 5.77 -7.66
CA ASN A 452 -19.53 5.89 -7.87
C ASN A 452 -19.93 7.31 -8.31
N CYS A 453 -21.18 7.45 -8.75
CA CYS A 453 -21.80 8.76 -9.00
C CYS A 453 -22.57 9.23 -7.76
N PHE A 454 -22.57 10.54 -7.51
CA PHE A 454 -23.26 11.18 -6.39
C PHE A 454 -23.66 12.63 -6.75
N ASN A 455 -24.37 13.32 -5.85
CA ASN A 455 -24.83 14.71 -6.04
C ASN A 455 -25.62 14.90 -7.35
N VAL A 456 -26.60 14.03 -7.60
CA VAL A 456 -27.44 14.11 -8.80
C VAL A 456 -28.34 15.34 -8.75
N LYS A 457 -28.33 16.12 -9.84
CA LYS A 457 -29.20 17.29 -10.06
C LYS A 457 -29.77 17.29 -11.47
N TYR A 458 -30.78 18.11 -11.70
CA TYR A 458 -31.42 18.29 -13.01
C TYR A 458 -31.19 19.73 -13.49
N GLU A 459 -30.82 19.88 -14.76
CA GLU A 459 -30.70 21.17 -15.45
C GLU A 459 -31.61 21.17 -16.67
N THR A 460 -32.27 22.30 -16.92
CA THR A 460 -33.16 22.47 -18.07
C THR A 460 -32.61 23.54 -19.00
N LYS A 461 -32.67 23.27 -20.31
CA LYS A 461 -32.32 24.24 -21.36
C LYS A 461 -33.52 24.42 -22.27
N GLU A 462 -33.94 25.67 -22.45
CA GLU A 462 -35.09 26.03 -23.30
C GLU A 462 -34.61 26.54 -24.66
N GLU A 463 -35.31 26.14 -25.72
CA GLU A 463 -35.07 26.57 -27.10
C GLU A 463 -36.42 26.86 -27.77
N ASN A 464 -36.52 27.99 -28.47
CA ASN A 464 -37.73 28.35 -29.22
C ASN A 464 -37.91 27.41 -30.44
N LEU A 465 -39.16 27.06 -30.73
CA LEU A 465 -39.54 26.20 -31.87
C LEU A 465 -39.69 26.95 -33.19
#